data_AF-A0A3M6T869-F1
#
_entry.id   AF-A0A3M6T869-F1
#
_cell.length_a   1.000
_cell.length_b   1.000
_cell.length_c   1.000
_cell.angle_alpha   90.00
_cell.angle_beta   90.00
_cell.angle_gamma   90.00
#
_symmetry.space_group_name_H-M   'P 1'
#
loop_
_entity.id
_entity.type
_entity.pdbx_description
1 polymer ?
#
loop_
_entity_poly.entity_id
_entity_poly.type
_entity_poly.pdbx_seq_one_letter_code
_entity_poly.pdbx_strand_id
1 'polypeptide(L)'
;MPRDGSGSTGTIETLQKYIKRSDIVFIQPLPSHATTRKTQNILDKVVLALASLCGNQGDRIDRNLRRLHRMRDSTETDSRMILDAILQPLCAAKGLTLRCEQTLTCDELPNSRYDYIIYYEKKPIGVVEAKSQSCVYDKSVAQLIVQLLLLYTEDPYVFRFGVLSDAHRFILAGVPQKKA
;
A
#
# COMPACT_ATOMS: atom_id res chain seq x y z
N MET A 1 24.97 -23.47 14.69
CA MET A 1 24.41 -22.64 13.60
C MET A 1 23.05 -22.10 14.01
N PRO A 2 22.94 -20.96 14.70
CA PRO A 2 21.69 -20.23 14.78
C PRO A 2 21.60 -19.23 13.61
N ARG A 3 20.48 -19.24 12.88
CA ARG A 3 20.18 -18.24 11.84
C ARG A 3 19.74 -16.94 12.49
N ASP A 4 20.31 -15.84 12.01
CA ASP A 4 20.15 -14.47 12.48
C ASP A 4 18.68 -14.00 12.51
N GLY A 5 18.17 -13.77 13.72
CA GLY A 5 16.93 -13.05 14.00
C GLY A 5 17.12 -11.53 14.21
N SER A 6 18.29 -10.98 13.90
CA SER A 6 18.72 -9.64 14.33
C SER A 6 18.33 -8.50 13.38
N GLY A 7 17.97 -8.78 12.13
CA GLY A 7 17.76 -7.74 11.11
C GLY A 7 16.57 -6.80 11.39
N SER A 8 15.48 -7.31 11.97
CA SER A 8 14.24 -6.53 12.12
C SER A 8 14.20 -5.58 13.33
N THR A 9 14.94 -5.90 14.39
CA THR A 9 14.90 -5.13 15.65
C THR A 9 15.73 -3.86 15.53
N GLY A 10 16.89 -3.94 14.85
CA GLY A 10 17.74 -2.79 14.58
C GLY A 10 17.08 -1.74 13.68
N THR A 11 16.29 -2.16 12.70
CA THR A 11 15.55 -1.23 11.82
C THR A 11 14.44 -0.49 12.58
N ILE A 12 13.69 -1.18 13.45
CA ILE A 12 12.64 -0.54 14.27
C ILE A 12 13.23 0.44 15.28
N GLU A 13 14.26 0.03 16.04
CA GLU A 13 14.90 0.90 17.04
C GLU A 13 15.54 2.13 16.39
N THR A 14 16.08 1.97 15.17
CA THR A 14 16.63 3.10 14.41
C THR A 14 15.51 4.04 13.96
N LEU A 15 14.40 3.52 13.42
CA LEU A 15 13.26 4.35 13.01
C LEU A 15 12.60 5.08 14.19
N GLN A 16 12.52 4.45 15.36
CA GLN A 16 11.98 5.09 16.58
C GLN A 16 12.80 6.31 17.03
N LYS A 17 14.09 6.40 16.66
CA LYS A 17 14.91 7.60 16.92
C LYS A 17 14.52 8.78 16.04
N TYR A 18 14.02 8.51 14.83
CA TYR A 18 13.73 9.55 13.83
C TYR A 18 12.24 9.89 13.71
N ILE A 19 11.34 9.05 14.21
CA ILE A 19 9.89 9.24 14.08
C ILE A 19 9.25 9.24 15.47
N LYS A 20 8.77 10.41 15.89
CA LYS A 20 8.01 10.60 17.11
C LYS A 20 6.53 10.42 16.80
N ARG A 21 5.74 10.05 17.83
CA ARG A 21 4.28 9.95 17.71
C ARG A 21 3.63 11.26 17.23
N SER A 22 4.23 12.40 17.56
CA SER A 22 3.81 13.73 17.08
C SER A 22 3.92 13.91 15.57
N ASP A 23 4.77 13.13 14.91
CA ASP A 23 5.04 13.23 13.48
C ASP A 23 4.01 12.45 12.65
N ILE A 24 3.12 11.69 13.33
CA ILE A 24 2.11 10.84 12.72
C ILE A 24 0.74 11.53 12.82
N VAL A 25 0.21 11.93 11.67
CA VAL A 25 -1.17 12.44 11.56
C VAL A 25 -2.09 11.30 11.13
N PHE A 26 -3.02 10.93 12.00
CA PHE A 26 -4.08 9.97 11.65
C PHE A 26 -5.19 10.71 10.88
N ILE A 27 -5.27 10.46 9.58
CA ILE A 27 -6.35 10.98 8.74
C ILE A 27 -7.49 9.96 8.75
N GLN A 28 -8.63 10.35 9.32
CA GLN A 28 -9.86 9.59 9.14
C GLN A 28 -10.53 10.08 7.84
N PRO A 29 -10.70 9.24 6.81
CA PRO A 29 -11.36 9.66 5.59
C PRO A 29 -12.78 10.12 5.92
N LEU A 30 -13.11 11.37 5.60
CA LEU A 30 -14.47 11.88 5.76
C LEU A 30 -15.41 11.05 4.88
N PRO A 31 -16.57 10.59 5.41
CA PRO A 31 -17.57 9.96 4.58
C PRO A 31 -18.05 10.96 3.53
N SER A 32 -17.59 10.81 2.29
CA SER A 32 -18.09 11.59 1.17
C SER A 32 -19.48 11.08 0.83
N HIS A 33 -20.51 11.80 1.26
CA HIS A 33 -21.91 11.52 0.91
C HIS A 33 -22.24 11.81 -0.57
N ALA A 34 -21.28 12.30 -1.36
CA ALA A 34 -21.44 12.57 -2.79
C ALA A 34 -20.51 11.66 -3.61
N THR A 35 -20.99 10.48 -3.97
CA THR A 35 -20.34 9.63 -4.96
C THR A 35 -20.52 10.27 -6.34
N THR A 36 -19.50 10.96 -6.84
CA THR A 36 -19.54 11.48 -8.21
C THR A 36 -19.67 10.33 -9.21
N ARG A 37 -20.27 10.56 -10.40
CA ARG A 37 -20.34 9.56 -11.48
C ARG A 37 -18.97 8.95 -11.82
N LYS A 38 -17.90 9.74 -11.71
CA LYS A 38 -16.52 9.27 -11.92
C LYS A 38 -16.09 8.29 -10.83
N THR A 39 -16.42 8.55 -9.57
CA THR A 39 -16.17 7.62 -8.46
C THR A 39 -16.96 6.33 -8.64
N GLN A 40 -18.23 6.42 -9.06
CA GLN A 40 -19.07 5.23 -9.30
C GLN A 40 -18.49 4.35 -10.41
N ASN A 41 -18.10 4.93 -11.55
CA ASN A 41 -17.49 4.17 -12.65
C ASN A 41 -16.20 3.44 -12.23
N ILE A 42 -15.43 4.01 -11.30
CA ILE A 42 -14.23 3.35 -10.76
C ILE A 42 -14.65 2.18 -9.87
N LEU A 43 -15.62 2.40 -8.97
CA LEU A 43 -16.15 1.35 -8.12
C LEU A 43 -16.67 0.18 -8.94
N ASP A 44 -17.43 0.44 -10.02
CA ASP A 44 -17.97 -0.61 -10.89
C ASP A 44 -16.85 -1.43 -11.54
N LYS A 45 -15.76 -0.80 -11.98
CA LYS A 45 -14.59 -1.52 -12.51
C LYS A 45 -13.91 -2.38 -11.45
N VAL A 46 -13.82 -1.89 -10.21
CA VAL A 46 -13.28 -2.68 -9.09
C VAL A 46 -14.21 -3.85 -8.75
N VAL A 47 -15.54 -3.64 -8.73
CA VAL A 47 -16.54 -4.72 -8.54
C VAL A 47 -16.31 -5.83 -9.57
N LEU A 48 -16.21 -5.46 -10.86
CA LEU A 48 -16.02 -6.40 -11.96
C LEU A 48 -14.69 -7.15 -11.85
N ALA A 49 -13.60 -6.46 -11.53
CA ALA A 49 -12.30 -7.10 -11.32
C ALA A 49 -12.33 -8.12 -10.17
N LEU A 50 -12.94 -7.75 -9.04
CA LEU A 50 -13.11 -8.66 -7.89
C LEU A 50 -14.08 -9.82 -8.20
N ALA A 51 -15.13 -9.57 -8.99
CA ALA A 51 -16.07 -10.60 -9.41
C ALA A 51 -15.38 -11.64 -10.30
N SER A 52 -14.51 -11.21 -11.21
CA SER A 52 -13.70 -12.08 -12.06
C SER A 52 -12.83 -13.03 -11.22
N LEU A 53 -12.16 -12.51 -10.18
CA LEU A 53 -11.40 -13.34 -9.23
C LEU A 53 -12.25 -14.37 -8.49
N CYS A 54 -13.55 -14.09 -8.29
CA CYS A 54 -14.51 -14.97 -7.63
C CYS A 54 -15.30 -15.88 -8.58
N GLY A 55 -14.94 -15.96 -9.87
CA GLY A 55 -15.67 -16.77 -10.86
C GLY A 55 -17.01 -16.17 -11.32
N ASN A 56 -17.10 -14.84 -11.42
CA ASN A 56 -18.26 -14.09 -11.94
C ASN A 56 -19.58 -14.29 -11.17
N GLN A 57 -19.50 -14.58 -9.87
CA GLN A 57 -20.65 -14.96 -9.05
C GLN A 57 -21.15 -13.86 -8.08
N GLY A 58 -20.85 -12.58 -8.32
CA GLY A 58 -21.31 -11.52 -7.42
C GLY A 58 -21.18 -10.08 -7.94
N ASP A 59 -22.27 -9.32 -7.81
CA ASP A 59 -22.39 -7.92 -8.26
C ASP A 59 -22.04 -6.88 -7.18
N ARG A 60 -21.52 -7.32 -6.02
CA ARG A 60 -21.26 -6.45 -4.87
C ARG A 60 -19.87 -6.68 -4.28
N ILE A 61 -19.09 -5.60 -4.14
CA ILE A 61 -17.74 -5.59 -3.53
C ILE A 61 -17.73 -6.36 -2.20
N ASP A 62 -18.65 -6.03 -1.27
CA ASP A 62 -18.66 -6.65 0.07
C ASP A 62 -18.89 -8.17 0.06
N ARG A 63 -19.55 -8.70 -0.97
CA ARG A 63 -19.80 -10.14 -1.11
C ARG A 63 -18.56 -10.83 -1.70
N ASN A 64 -17.92 -10.21 -2.69
CA ASN A 64 -16.71 -10.72 -3.31
C ASN A 64 -15.55 -10.70 -2.32
N LEU A 65 -15.32 -9.58 -1.62
CA LEU A 65 -14.31 -9.48 -0.56
C LEU A 65 -14.56 -10.47 0.57
N ARG A 66 -15.80 -10.65 1.04
CA ARG A 66 -16.11 -11.66 2.08
C ARG A 66 -15.84 -13.10 1.64
N ARG A 67 -15.95 -13.42 0.35
CA ARG A 67 -15.59 -14.74 -0.17
C ARG A 67 -14.08 -14.94 -0.18
N LEU A 68 -13.35 -13.94 -0.66
CA LEU A 68 -11.88 -13.96 -0.71
C LEU A 68 -11.28 -14.01 0.71
N HIS A 69 -11.85 -13.29 1.66
CA HIS A 69 -11.37 -13.23 3.05
C HIS A 69 -11.78 -14.42 3.95
N ARG A 70 -12.57 -15.37 3.45
CA ARG A 70 -12.98 -16.59 4.20
C ARG A 70 -12.03 -17.77 4.02
N MET A 71 -11.00 -17.63 3.18
CA MET A 71 -9.99 -18.65 3.01
C MET A 71 -9.09 -18.66 4.25
N ARG A 72 -9.16 -19.74 5.04
CA ARG A 72 -8.47 -19.86 6.35
C ARG A 72 -6.95 -19.74 6.29
N ASP A 73 -6.36 -19.80 5.09
CA ASP A 73 -4.92 -19.72 4.83
C ASP A 73 -4.61 -18.70 3.72
N SER A 74 -5.24 -17.52 3.76
CA SER A 74 -4.99 -16.48 2.76
C SER A 74 -3.53 -16.04 2.77
N THR A 75 -2.85 -16.30 1.66
CA THR A 75 -1.44 -16.00 1.45
C THR A 75 -1.24 -14.52 1.08
N GLU A 76 0.02 -14.07 1.11
CA GLU A 76 0.38 -12.74 0.58
C GLU A 76 -0.02 -12.63 -0.90
N THR A 77 0.15 -13.70 -1.68
CA THR A 77 -0.29 -13.78 -3.08
C THR A 77 -1.78 -13.50 -3.24
N ASP A 78 -2.64 -14.07 -2.39
CA ASP A 78 -4.08 -13.82 -2.43
C ASP A 78 -4.39 -12.34 -2.15
N SER A 79 -3.71 -11.77 -1.16
CA SER A 79 -3.85 -10.35 -0.81
C SER A 79 -3.41 -9.45 -1.97
N ARG A 80 -2.31 -9.80 -2.65
CA ARG A 80 -1.83 -9.11 -3.86
C ARG A 80 -2.82 -9.20 -5.01
N MET A 81 -3.46 -10.34 -5.23
CA MET A 81 -4.50 -10.45 -6.27
C MET A 81 -5.68 -9.51 -6.02
N ILE A 82 -6.13 -9.41 -4.76
CA ILE A 82 -7.19 -8.46 -4.37
C ILE A 82 -6.72 -7.02 -4.56
N LEU A 83 -5.50 -6.71 -4.14
CA LEU A 83 -4.89 -5.39 -4.32
C LEU A 83 -4.77 -5.04 -5.80
N ASP A 84 -4.37 -5.96 -6.67
CA ASP A 84 -4.31 -5.74 -8.12
C ASP A 84 -5.68 -5.37 -8.70
N ALA A 85 -6.73 -6.11 -8.32
CA ALA A 85 -8.10 -5.86 -8.75
C ALA A 85 -8.64 -4.48 -8.29
N ILE A 86 -8.07 -3.93 -7.21
CA ILE A 86 -8.42 -2.60 -6.68
C ILE A 86 -7.54 -1.51 -7.33
N LEU A 87 -6.22 -1.69 -7.29
CA LEU A 87 -5.23 -0.70 -7.67
C LEU A 87 -5.18 -0.44 -9.17
N GLN A 88 -5.33 -1.48 -10.01
CA GLN A 88 -5.27 -1.30 -11.46
C GLN A 88 -6.39 -0.38 -11.98
N PRO A 89 -7.69 -0.60 -11.66
CA PRO A 89 -8.75 0.33 -12.06
C PRO A 89 -8.58 1.73 -11.49
N LEU A 90 -8.15 1.85 -10.23
CA LEU A 90 -7.91 3.14 -9.57
C LEU A 90 -6.83 3.95 -10.27
N CYS A 91 -5.68 3.33 -10.52
CA CYS A 91 -4.55 3.99 -11.17
C CYS A 91 -4.90 4.40 -12.59
N ALA A 92 -5.49 3.49 -13.37
CA ALA A 92 -5.92 3.79 -14.74
C ALA A 92 -6.90 4.97 -14.81
N ALA A 93 -7.86 5.05 -13.90
CA ALA A 93 -8.85 6.14 -13.88
C ALA A 93 -8.28 7.50 -13.43
N LYS A 94 -7.10 7.51 -12.80
CA LYS A 94 -6.39 8.70 -12.33
C LYS A 94 -5.19 9.06 -13.21
N GLY A 95 -4.95 8.32 -14.29
CA GLY A 95 -3.77 8.53 -15.14
C GLY A 95 -2.45 8.18 -14.44
N LEU A 96 -2.52 7.28 -13.45
CA LEU A 96 -1.36 6.80 -12.72
C LEU A 96 -0.87 5.49 -13.31
N THR A 97 0.45 5.28 -13.27
CA THR A 97 1.06 4.02 -13.67
C THR A 97 1.41 3.22 -12.43
N LEU A 98 0.86 2.00 -12.32
CA LEU A 98 1.22 1.04 -11.29
C LEU A 98 2.34 0.13 -11.83
N ARG A 99 3.41 -0.08 -11.06
CA ARG A 99 4.40 -1.12 -11.34
C ARG A 99 4.52 -2.05 -10.13
N CYS A 100 4.61 -3.34 -10.40
CA CYS A 100 4.84 -4.37 -9.39
C CYS A 100 6.34 -4.63 -9.23
N GLU A 101 6.76 -4.97 -8.03
CA GLU A 101 8.11 -5.46 -7.70
C GLU A 101 9.25 -4.62 -8.28
N GLN A 102 9.54 -3.48 -7.63
CA GLN A 102 10.66 -2.63 -7.99
C GLN A 102 11.62 -2.49 -6.81
N THR A 103 12.92 -2.61 -7.06
CA THR A 103 13.96 -2.35 -6.05
C THR A 103 14.46 -0.92 -6.20
N LEU A 104 14.48 -0.14 -5.11
CA LEU A 104 15.29 1.08 -5.05
C LEU A 104 16.48 0.84 -4.14
N THR A 105 17.63 1.33 -4.60
CA THR A 105 18.91 1.28 -3.88
C THR A 105 19.22 2.67 -3.35
N CYS A 106 19.67 2.75 -2.10
CA CYS A 106 20.09 3.99 -1.46
C CYS A 106 21.38 3.73 -0.69
N ASP A 107 22.32 4.66 -0.75
CA ASP A 107 23.59 4.52 -0.04
C ASP A 107 23.44 4.77 1.46
N GLU A 108 22.38 5.47 1.88
CA GLU A 108 22.13 5.89 3.26
C GLU A 108 21.08 5.04 3.99
N LEU A 109 20.27 4.28 3.25
CA LEU A 109 19.15 3.49 3.78
C LEU A 109 19.19 2.06 3.24
N PRO A 110 18.66 1.06 3.97
CA PRO A 110 18.62 -0.32 3.49
C PRO A 110 17.90 -0.43 2.14
N ASN A 111 18.46 -1.19 1.20
CA ASN A 111 17.79 -1.51 -0.06
C ASN A 111 16.41 -2.12 0.23
N SER A 112 15.40 -1.66 -0.51
CA SER A 112 14.04 -2.16 -0.35
C SER A 112 13.42 -2.50 -1.69
N ARG A 113 12.73 -3.63 -1.73
CA ARG A 113 11.87 -4.02 -2.84
C ARG A 113 10.44 -3.65 -2.48
N TYR A 114 9.82 -2.81 -3.29
CA TYR A 114 8.41 -2.46 -3.16
C TYR A 114 7.55 -3.53 -3.81
N ASP A 115 6.47 -3.93 -3.16
CA ASP A 115 5.47 -4.78 -3.81
C ASP A 115 4.81 -4.04 -4.96
N TYR A 116 4.49 -2.77 -4.75
CA TYR A 116 3.95 -1.85 -5.74
C TYR A 116 4.54 -0.46 -5.60
N ILE A 117 4.75 0.19 -6.73
CA ILE A 117 5.10 1.61 -6.82
C ILE A 117 4.17 2.31 -7.82
N ILE A 118 3.69 3.48 -7.44
CA ILE A 118 2.71 4.27 -8.19
C ILE A 118 3.41 5.51 -8.73
N TYR A 119 3.21 5.76 -10.02
CA TYR A 119 3.81 6.88 -10.74
C TYR A 119 2.75 7.86 -11.24
N TYR A 120 3.09 9.15 -11.20
CA TYR A 120 2.43 10.22 -11.94
C TYR A 120 3.47 10.89 -12.84
N GLU A 121 3.20 11.00 -14.14
CA GLU A 121 4.14 11.61 -15.11
C GLU A 121 5.58 11.07 -15.00
N LYS A 122 5.72 9.75 -14.85
CA LYS A 122 7.00 9.03 -14.66
C LYS A 122 7.74 9.32 -13.34
N LYS A 123 7.19 10.16 -12.46
CA LYS A 123 7.72 10.36 -11.10
C LYS A 123 7.04 9.40 -10.12
N PRO A 124 7.80 8.67 -9.30
CA PRO A 124 7.19 7.79 -8.30
C PRO A 124 6.58 8.65 -7.18
N ILE A 125 5.30 8.47 -6.88
CA ILE A 125 4.56 9.29 -5.90
C ILE A 125 4.03 8.50 -4.71
N GLY A 126 3.99 7.17 -4.81
CA GLY A 126 3.63 6.35 -3.68
C GLY A 126 3.93 4.88 -3.84
N VAL A 127 3.76 4.14 -2.75
CA VAL A 127 4.06 2.71 -2.66
C VAL A 127 2.90 1.97 -2.02
N VAL A 128 2.75 0.70 -2.36
CA VAL A 128 1.85 -0.20 -1.64
C VAL A 128 2.66 -1.43 -1.22
N GLU A 129 2.58 -1.77 0.07
CA GLU A 129 3.16 -2.95 0.67
C GLU A 129 2.03 -3.93 1.00
N ALA A 130 2.11 -5.14 0.47
CA ALA A 130 1.16 -6.20 0.70
C ALA A 130 1.63 -7.10 1.86
N LYS A 131 0.69 -7.63 2.63
CA LYS A 131 0.93 -8.68 3.63
C LYS A 131 -0.13 -9.76 3.50
N SER A 132 0.17 -10.97 3.98
CA SER A 132 -0.87 -11.99 4.20
C SER A 132 -1.96 -11.47 5.14
N GLN A 133 -3.16 -12.03 5.01
CA GLN A 133 -4.30 -11.66 5.85
C GLN A 133 -3.95 -11.78 7.35
N SER A 134 -4.28 -10.74 8.13
CA SER A 134 -3.97 -10.63 9.56
C SER A 134 -2.47 -10.53 9.92
N CYS A 135 -1.57 -10.41 8.93
CA CYS A 135 -0.13 -10.27 9.15
C CYS A 135 0.38 -8.83 9.07
N VAL A 136 -0.48 -7.86 9.43
CA VAL A 136 -0.11 -6.45 9.58
C VAL A 136 0.40 -6.22 11.00
N TYR A 137 1.72 -6.20 11.17
CA TYR A 137 2.40 -6.03 12.46
C TYR A 137 3.24 -4.74 12.49
N ASP A 138 3.76 -4.38 13.65
CA ASP A 138 4.62 -3.20 13.84
C ASP A 138 5.85 -3.21 12.90
N LYS A 139 6.42 -4.40 12.64
CA LYS A 139 7.50 -4.58 11.65
C LYS A 139 7.08 -4.21 10.24
N SER A 140 5.83 -4.49 9.85
CA SER A 140 5.29 -4.13 8.54
C SER A 140 5.12 -2.62 8.41
N VAL A 141 4.72 -1.94 9.49
CA VAL A 141 4.62 -0.46 9.52
C VAL A 141 5.99 0.18 9.41
N ALA A 142 6.98 -0.31 10.16
CA ALA A 142 8.37 0.12 10.05
C ALA A 142 8.93 -0.06 8.64
N GLN A 143 8.63 -1.19 7.99
CA GLN A 143 9.01 -1.43 6.59
C GLN A 143 8.41 -0.39 5.64
N LEU A 144 7.10 -0.11 5.74
CA LEU A 144 6.43 0.91 4.93
C LEU A 144 7.07 2.30 5.11
N ILE A 145 7.43 2.64 6.35
CA ILE A 145 8.07 3.90 6.67
C ILE A 145 9.44 4.01 5.98
N VAL A 146 10.29 2.98 6.05
CA VAL A 146 11.61 2.98 5.38
C VAL A 146 11.44 3.15 3.88
N GLN A 147 10.51 2.41 3.30
CA GLN A 147 10.12 2.51 1.90
C GLN A 147 9.68 3.92 1.51
N LEU A 148 8.92 4.61 2.37
CA LEU A 148 8.52 5.99 2.12
C LEU A 148 9.67 6.98 2.22
N LEU A 149 10.59 6.79 3.17
CA LEU A 149 11.78 7.62 3.32
C LEU A 149 12.72 7.47 2.11
N LEU A 150 12.94 6.25 1.63
CA LEU A 150 13.66 5.95 0.39
C LEU A 150 13.02 6.65 -0.81
N LEU A 151 11.70 6.63 -0.90
CA LEU A 151 11.00 7.32 -1.99
C LEU A 151 11.06 8.85 -1.84
N TYR A 152 11.14 9.37 -0.62
CA TYR A 152 11.28 10.80 -0.35
C TYR A 152 12.67 11.32 -0.71
N THR A 153 13.74 10.52 -0.52
CA THR A 153 15.11 10.91 -0.87
C THR A 153 15.31 11.13 -2.37
N GLU A 154 14.49 10.51 -3.23
CA GLU A 154 14.53 10.72 -4.69
C GLU A 154 14.14 12.16 -5.10
N ASP A 155 13.15 12.76 -4.42
CA ASP A 155 12.74 14.16 -4.63
C ASP A 155 11.87 14.62 -3.44
N PRO A 156 12.42 15.45 -2.53
CA PRO A 156 11.77 15.86 -1.28
C PRO A 156 10.69 16.94 -1.46
N TYR A 157 10.53 17.48 -2.67
CA TYR A 157 9.58 18.56 -2.96
C TYR A 157 8.21 18.06 -3.40
N VAL A 158 8.00 16.74 -3.40
CA VAL A 158 6.73 16.13 -3.80
C VAL A 158 6.16 15.32 -2.64
N PHE A 159 4.86 15.46 -2.40
CA PHE A 159 4.15 14.63 -1.44
C PHE A 159 4.28 13.14 -1.79
N ARG A 160 4.68 12.31 -0.82
CA ARG A 160 4.77 10.85 -0.97
C ARG A 160 3.75 10.17 -0.07
N PHE A 161 3.16 9.10 -0.55
CA PHE A 161 2.23 8.28 0.24
C PHE A 161 2.56 6.80 0.17
N GLY A 162 2.23 6.08 1.22
CA GLY A 162 2.39 4.64 1.32
C GLY A 162 1.10 4.01 1.82
N VAL A 163 0.79 2.82 1.31
CA VAL A 163 -0.33 2.00 1.78
C VAL A 163 0.22 0.65 2.22
N LEU A 164 -0.01 0.28 3.47
CA LEU A 164 0.22 -1.08 3.97
C LEU A 164 -1.12 -1.79 4.07
N SER A 165 -1.25 -2.95 3.42
CA SER A 165 -2.52 -3.66 3.38
C SER A 165 -2.37 -5.17 3.33
N ASP A 166 -3.29 -5.85 3.99
CA ASP A 166 -3.54 -7.28 3.86
C ASP A 166 -4.83 -7.56 3.05
N ALA A 167 -5.19 -6.63 2.17
CA ALA A 167 -6.44 -6.57 1.40
C ALA A 167 -7.74 -6.44 2.23
N HIS A 168 -7.68 -6.62 3.55
CA HIS A 168 -8.79 -6.42 4.47
C HIS A 168 -8.68 -5.09 5.21
N ARG A 169 -7.47 -4.74 5.65
CA ARG A 169 -7.13 -3.50 6.36
C ARG A 169 -6.22 -2.66 5.48
N PHE A 170 -6.38 -1.35 5.58
CA PHE A 170 -5.57 -0.38 4.85
C PHE A 170 -5.02 0.62 5.85
N ILE A 171 -3.69 0.69 5.96
CA ILE A 171 -2.98 1.70 6.73
C ILE A 171 -2.37 2.66 5.72
N LEU A 172 -2.71 3.94 5.83
CA LEU A 172 -2.15 5.00 4.99
C LEU A 172 -1.11 5.78 5.78
N ALA A 173 0.03 6.02 5.14
CA ALA A 173 1.08 6.89 5.64
C ALA A 173 1.47 7.90 4.55
N GLY A 174 2.01 9.06 4.94
CA GLY A 174 2.46 10.06 3.99
C GLY A 174 3.60 10.91 4.55
N VAL A 175 4.49 11.33 3.66
CA VAL A 175 5.57 12.27 3.97
C VAL A 175 5.22 13.60 3.29
N PRO A 176 5.04 14.68 4.06
CA PRO A 176 4.71 15.99 3.49
C PRO A 176 5.87 16.50 2.63
N GLN A 177 5.54 17.25 1.58
CA GLN A 177 6.54 17.95 0.78
C GLN A 177 7.29 18.96 1.66
N LYS A 178 8.60 19.08 1.45
CA LYS A 178 9.36 20.17 2.07
C LYS A 178 8.91 21.49 1.45
N LYS A 179 8.58 22.49 2.28
CA LYS A 179 8.39 23.86 1.79
C LYS A 179 9.75 24.39 1.34
N ALA A 180 9.80 24.92 0.12
CA ALA A 180 10.97 25.61 -0.42
C ALA A 180 11.32 26.84 0.44
#